data_AF-A0ABD3CLG3-F1
#
_entry.id   AF-A0ABD3CLG3-F1
#
_cell.length_a   1.000
_cell.length_b   1.000
_cell.length_c   1.000
_cell.angle_alpha   90.00
_cell.angle_beta   90.00
_cell.angle_gamma   90.00
#
_symmetry.space_group_name_H-M   'P 1'
#
loop_
_entity.id
_entity.type
_entity.pdbx_description
1 polymer ?
#
loop_
_entity_poly.entity_id
_entity_poly.type
_entity_poly.pdbx_seq_one_letter_code
_entity_poly.pdbx_strand_id
1 'polypeptide(L)'
;MNSSNQIFAVVFLMMLFLIADMNSVEGQNEEIRWQISKTFRGNCSVQTKGKCKTDCLSEGFKNGYCTRRRRAGFCFCSTHDFTRGNSSVHNLV
;
A
#
# COMPACT_ATOMS: atom_id res chain seq x y z
N MET A 1 -33.32 35.49 20.90
CA MET A 1 -32.89 34.52 19.87
C MET A 1 -34.08 33.65 19.52
N ASN A 2 -34.61 33.78 18.31
CA ASN A 2 -35.84 33.11 17.90
C ASN A 2 -35.60 31.60 17.77
N SER A 3 -36.50 30.78 18.32
CA SER A 3 -36.44 29.31 18.29
C SER A 3 -36.28 28.75 16.87
N SER A 4 -36.77 29.49 15.87
CA SER A 4 -36.58 29.19 14.44
C SER A 4 -35.09 29.12 14.05
N ASN A 5 -34.26 30.07 14.50
CA ASN A 5 -32.83 30.14 14.14
C ASN A 5 -32.03 28.99 14.79
N GLN A 6 -32.49 28.48 15.94
CA GLN A 6 -31.85 27.34 16.59
C GLN A 6 -32.12 26.04 15.83
N ILE A 7 -33.34 25.87 15.31
CA ILE A 7 -33.70 24.70 14.50
C ILE A 7 -32.88 24.69 13.21
N PHE A 8 -32.76 25.83 12.53
CA PHE A 8 -31.93 25.95 11.33
C PHE A 8 -30.46 25.60 11.60
N ALA A 9 -29.90 26.05 12.73
CA ALA A 9 -28.53 25.74 13.10
C ALA A 9 -28.32 24.24 13.35
N VAL A 10 -29.26 23.57 14.03
CA VAL A 10 -29.18 22.14 14.30
C VAL A 10 -29.31 21.32 13.01
N VAL A 11 -30.24 21.67 12.12
CA VAL A 11 -30.41 20.99 10.83
C VAL A 11 -29.18 21.17 9.96
N PHE A 12 -28.60 22.37 9.93
CA PHE A 12 -27.38 22.66 9.18
C PHE A 12 -26.18 21.87 9.71
N LEU A 13 -26.01 21.80 11.04
CA LEU A 13 -24.98 20.99 11.68
C LEU A 13 -25.14 19.50 11.36
N MET A 14 -26.36 18.96 11.46
CA MET A 14 -26.64 17.55 11.11
C MET A 14 -26.30 17.26 9.65
N MET A 15 -26.63 18.18 8.73
CA MET A 15 -26.25 18.05 7.31
C MET A 15 -24.73 18.02 7.12
N LEU A 16 -23.99 18.88 7.82
CA LEU A 16 -22.51 18.90 7.74
C LEU A 16 -21.88 17.60 8.27
N PHE A 17 -22.43 17.02 9.34
CA PHE A 17 -21.97 15.73 9.85
C PHE A 17 -22.19 14.59 8.85
N LEU A 18 -23.33 14.56 8.16
CA LEU A 18 -23.63 13.55 7.14
C LEU A 18 -22.68 13.64 5.92
N ILE A 19 -22.20 14.84 5.59
CA ILE A 19 -21.24 15.04 4.48
C ILE A 19 -19.81 14.67 4.92
N ALA A 20 -19.45 14.87 6.19
CA ALA A 20 -18.11 14.57 6.71
C ALA A 20 -17.77 13.07 6.70
N ASP A 21 -18.76 12.20 6.93
CA ASP A 21 -18.57 10.74 6.93
C ASP A 21 -18.20 10.16 5.55
N MET A 22 -18.56 10.84 4.46
CA MET A 22 -18.28 10.36 3.10
C MET A 22 -16.83 10.56 2.65
N ASN A 23 -16.01 11.26 3.44
CA ASN A 23 -14.60 11.50 3.12
C ASN A 23 -13.64 10.50 3.78
N SER A 24 -14.14 9.52 4.53
CA SER A 24 -13.30 8.55 5.25
C SER A 24 -13.18 7.20 4.54
N VAL A 25 -13.03 7.19 3.22
CA VAL A 25 -12.46 6.05 2.47
C VAL A 25 -11.43 6.58 1.49
N GLU A 26 -10.48 7.36 1.98
CA GLU A 26 -9.19 7.49 1.33
C GLU A 26 -8.41 6.23 1.70
N GLY A 27 -8.79 5.11 1.06
CA GLY A 27 -7.94 3.94 0.99
C GLY A 27 -6.62 4.44 0.43
N GLN A 28 -5.63 4.58 1.30
CA GLN A 28 -4.30 5.05 0.95
C GLN A 28 -3.81 4.16 -0.18
N ASN A 29 -3.88 4.67 -1.41
CA ASN A 29 -3.14 4.15 -2.54
C ASN A 29 -1.67 4.42 -2.19
N GLU A 30 -1.09 3.60 -1.31
CA GLU A 30 0.35 3.55 -1.12
C GLU A 30 0.92 3.22 -2.50
N GLU A 31 1.47 4.23 -3.18
CA GLU A 31 2.09 4.08 -4.49
C GLU A 31 3.12 2.94 -4.40
N ILE A 32 2.86 1.84 -5.10
CA ILE A 32 3.72 0.67 -5.05
C ILE A 32 5.01 1.01 -5.79
N ARG A 33 6.07 1.29 -5.04
CA ARG A 33 7.40 1.54 -5.60
C ARG A 33 8.16 0.23 -5.69
N TRP A 34 8.64 -0.06 -6.89
CA TRP A 34 9.52 -1.18 -7.17
C TRP A 34 10.91 -0.67 -7.54
N GLN A 35 11.96 -1.24 -6.95
CA GLN A 35 13.34 -0.92 -7.32
C GLN A 35 14.26 -2.13 -7.25
N ILE A 36 15.35 -2.11 -7.99
CA ILE A 36 16.42 -3.12 -7.86
C ILE A 36 17.17 -2.85 -6.56
N SER A 37 17.44 -3.90 -5.78
CA SER A 37 18.25 -3.80 -4.56
C SER A 37 19.65 -3.30 -4.88
N LYS A 38 20.12 -2.32 -4.11
CA LYS A 38 21.48 -1.76 -4.24
C LYS A 38 22.52 -2.58 -3.47
N THR A 39 22.08 -3.28 -2.44
CA THR A 39 22.94 -4.03 -1.51
C THR A 39 23.06 -5.51 -1.86
N PHE A 40 22.04 -6.09 -2.51
CA PHE A 40 22.03 -7.50 -2.88
C PHE A 40 23.11 -7.82 -3.92
N ARG A 41 23.89 -8.87 -3.63
CA ARG A 41 24.97 -9.35 -4.51
C ARG A 41 24.76 -10.80 -4.91
N GLY A 42 25.02 -11.08 -6.19
CA GLY A 42 24.96 -12.41 -6.78
C GLY A 42 23.65 -12.68 -7.51
N ASN A 43 23.40 -13.95 -7.81
CA ASN A 43 22.24 -14.38 -8.57
C ASN A 43 21.03 -14.62 -7.66
N CYS A 44 19.93 -13.91 -7.90
CA CYS A 44 18.70 -14.11 -7.13
C CYS A 44 17.99 -15.39 -7.59
N SER A 45 17.81 -16.34 -6.68
CA SER A 45 17.20 -17.65 -6.90
C SER A 45 16.26 -17.99 -5.75
N VAL A 46 15.56 -19.12 -5.84
CA VAL A 46 14.68 -19.60 -4.77
C VAL A 46 15.45 -19.80 -3.45
N GLN A 47 16.70 -20.23 -3.52
CA GLN A 47 17.57 -20.44 -2.36
C GLN A 47 18.02 -19.12 -1.72
N THR A 48 18.22 -18.07 -2.53
CA THR A 48 18.68 -16.74 -2.06
C THR A 48 17.54 -15.74 -1.84
N LYS A 49 16.28 -16.16 -2.01
CA LYS A 49 15.10 -15.30 -1.81
C LYS A 49 15.04 -14.71 -0.40
N GLY A 50 15.35 -15.50 0.63
CA GLY A 50 15.39 -15.03 2.02
C GLY A 50 16.39 -13.88 2.20
N LYS A 51 17.60 -14.05 1.65
CA LYS A 51 18.64 -13.02 1.64
C LYS A 51 18.19 -11.76 0.90
N CYS A 52 17.58 -11.91 -0.28
CA CYS A 52 17.02 -10.77 -1.02
C CYS A 52 15.99 -9.99 -0.20
N LYS A 53 15.10 -10.69 0.54
CA LYS A 53 14.16 -10.01 1.44
C LYS A 53 14.91 -9.24 2.53
N THR A 54 15.87 -9.86 3.21
CA THR A 54 16.65 -9.20 4.27
C THR A 54 17.39 -7.97 3.77
N ASP A 55 18.02 -8.05 2.59
CA ASP A 55 18.73 -6.93 1.97
C ASP A 55 17.75 -5.78 1.64
N CYS A 56 16.58 -6.09 1.07
CA CYS A 56 15.53 -5.08 0.85
C CYS A 56 14.99 -4.44 2.14
N LEU A 57 14.84 -5.22 3.22
CA LEU A 57 14.45 -4.68 4.52
C LEU A 57 15.50 -3.69 5.05
N SER A 58 16.79 -4.01 4.89
CA SER A 58 17.88 -3.09 5.27
C SER A 58 17.92 -1.82 4.42
N GLU A 59 17.39 -1.85 3.20
CA GLU A 59 17.22 -0.69 2.32
C GLU A 59 15.95 0.13 2.63
N GLY A 60 15.15 -0.28 3.61
CA GLY A 60 13.91 0.42 4.01
C GLY A 60 12.66 0.02 3.23
N PHE A 61 12.70 -1.10 2.50
CA PHE A 61 11.54 -1.66 1.81
C PHE A 61 10.78 -2.63 2.71
N LYS A 62 9.50 -2.86 2.44
CA LYS A 62 8.69 -3.82 3.21
C LYS A 62 8.93 -5.26 2.73
N ASN A 63 9.25 -5.45 1.45
CA ASN A 63 9.40 -6.78 0.87
C ASN A 63 10.47 -6.86 -0.24
N GLY A 64 10.87 -8.09 -0.58
CA GLY A 64 11.83 -8.38 -1.64
C GLY A 64 11.52 -9.69 -2.38
N TYR A 65 11.75 -9.71 -3.69
CA TYR A 65 11.51 -10.86 -4.56
C TYR A 65 12.58 -11.02 -5.62
N CYS A 66 12.88 -12.28 -5.95
CA CYS A 66 13.77 -12.61 -7.05
C CYS A 66 12.98 -12.61 -8.37
N THR A 67 13.43 -11.81 -9.32
CA THR A 67 12.99 -11.89 -10.72
C THR A 67 14.12 -12.44 -11.57
N ARG A 68 13.79 -13.16 -12.65
CA ARG A 68 14.78 -13.62 -13.63
C ARG A 68 14.57 -12.90 -14.95
N ARG A 69 15.64 -12.31 -15.48
CA ARG A 69 15.67 -11.79 -16.84
C ARG A 69 16.76 -12.53 -17.61
N ARG A 70 16.36 -13.33 -18.59
CA ARG A 70 17.24 -14.28 -19.32
C ARG A 70 17.93 -15.24 -18.34
N ARG A 71 19.26 -15.20 -18.24
CA ARG A 71 20.07 -16.09 -17.39
C ARG A 71 20.43 -15.49 -16.02
N ALA A 72 20.09 -14.22 -15.77
CA ALA A 72 20.43 -13.53 -14.53
C ALA A 72 19.19 -13.27 -13.68
N GLY A 73 19.30 -13.56 -12.39
CA GLY A 73 18.32 -13.31 -11.35
C GLY A 73 18.66 -12.04 -10.59
N PHE A 74 17.71 -11.11 -10.50
CA PHE A 74 17.82 -9.83 -9.83
C PHE A 74 16.93 -9.82 -8.59
N CYS A 75 17.40 -9.16 -7.54
CA CYS A 75 16.59 -8.88 -6.36
C CYS A 75 15.86 -7.54 -6.56
N PHE A 76 14.53 -7.56 -6.48
CA PHE A 76 13.70 -6.36 -6.51
C PHE A 76 13.03 -6.15 -5.16
N CYS A 77 13.04 -4.91 -4.69
CA CYS A 77 12.44 -4.47 -3.45
C CYS A 77 11.12 -3.75 -3.70
N SER A 78 10.20 -3.88 -2.76
CA SER A 78 8.86 -3.29 -2.81
C SER A 78 8.49 -2.59 -1.51
N THR A 79 7.84 -1.44 -1.64
CA THR A 79 7.21 -0.77 -0.50
C THR A 79 5.93 -1.46 -0.06
N HIS A 80 5.44 -2.46 -0.80
CA HIS A 80 4.25 -3.22 -0.46
C HIS A 80 4.59 -4.58 0.15
N ASP A 81 3.98 -4.89 1.29
CA ASP A 81 4.07 -6.22 1.87
C ASP A 81 3.08 -7.14 1.15
N PHE A 82 3.60 -8.02 0.30
CA PHE A 82 2.76 -9.03 -0.36
C PHE A 82 2.57 -10.19 0.62
N THR A 83 1.87 -9.93 1.72
CA THR A 83 1.37 -10.99 2.58
C THR A 83 0.36 -11.77 1.77
N ARG A 84 0.64 -13.06 1.58
CA ARG A 84 -0.25 -13.98 0.86
C ARG A 84 -1.50 -14.21 1.73
N GLY A 85 -2.42 -13.25 1.68
CA GLY A 85 -3.66 -13.22 2.45
C GLY A 85 -4.62 -12.23 1.81
N ASN A 86 -5.59 -12.74 1.05
CA ASN A 86 -6.82 -12.08 0.64
C ASN A 86 -6.74 -10.59 0.25
N SER A 87 -5.97 -10.23 -0.78
CA SER A 87 -6.32 -9.03 -1.54
C SER A 87 -7.31 -9.43 -2.63
N SER A 88 -8.56 -9.14 -2.31
CA SER A 88 -9.74 -9.27 -3.15
C SER A 88 -9.45 -8.96 -4.61
N VAL A 89 -9.64 -9.98 -5.46
CA VAL A 89 -9.98 -9.80 -6.87
C VAL A 89 -11.33 -9.08 -6.89
N HIS A 90 -11.32 -7.75 -6.80
CA HIS A 90 -12.47 -6.98 -7.23
C HIS A 90 -12.40 -6.85 -8.74
N ASN A 91 -13.24 -7.68 -9.36
CA ASN A 91 -13.72 -7.67 -10.73
C ASN A 91 -13.53 -6.36 -11.49
N LEU A 92 -13.03 -6.47 -12.71
CA LEU A 92 -13.54 -5.75 -13.87
C LEU A 92 -13.59 -6.75 -15.03
N VAL A 93 -14.71 -7.49 -15.07
CA VAL A 93 -15.34 -7.99 -16.30
C VAL A 93 -16.10 -6.83 -16.90
#